data_AF-A0A3D5X5Z6-F1
#
_entry.id   AF-A0A3D5X5Z6-F1
#
_cell.length_a   1.000
_cell.length_b   1.000
_cell.length_c   1.000
_cell.angle_alpha   90.00
_cell.angle_beta   90.00
_cell.angle_gamma   90.00
#
_symmetry.space_group_name_H-M   'P 1'
#
loop_
_entity.id
_entity.type
_entity.pdbx_description
1 polymer ?
#
loop_
_entity_poly.entity_id
_entity_poly.type
_entity_poly.pdbx_seq_one_letter_code
_entity_poly.pdbx_strand_id
1 'polypeptide(L)'
;SINSLKAVDAIRNADAKVLGMLSIFTYSFEIAKKNFAEKDVEIFTLADYEQLIRYALKTNKITNKELELLEQWRIDPENWGSLFANK
;
A
#
# COMPACT_ATOMS: atom_id res chain seq x y z
N SER A 1 6.32 2.93 -2.06
CA SER A 1 6.26 1.68 -2.85
C SER A 1 7.67 1.13 -3.03
N ILE A 2 7.83 -0.11 -3.51
CA ILE A 2 9.18 -0.71 -3.71
C ILE A 2 10.03 0.12 -4.68
N ASN A 3 9.42 0.71 -5.71
CA ASN A 3 10.12 1.61 -6.63
C ASN A 3 10.71 2.85 -5.94
N SER A 4 10.02 3.38 -4.92
CA SER A 4 10.50 4.53 -4.15
C SER A 4 11.80 4.23 -3.37
N LEU A 5 12.07 2.97 -3.00
CA LEU A 5 13.29 2.58 -2.30
C LEU A 5 14.55 2.64 -3.20
N LYS A 6 14.39 2.68 -4.53
CA LYS A 6 15.51 2.94 -5.45
C LYS A 6 15.97 4.40 -5.36
N ALA A 7 15.04 5.32 -5.12
CA ALA A 7 15.39 6.73 -4.92
C ALA A 7 16.19 6.93 -3.62
N VAL A 8 15.87 6.17 -2.57
CA VAL A 8 16.66 6.16 -1.32
C VAL A 8 18.11 5.77 -1.60
N ASP A 9 18.33 4.69 -2.35
CA ASP A 9 19.69 4.23 -2.69
C ASP A 9 20.44 5.29 -3.51
N ALA A 10 19.77 5.88 -4.51
CA ALA A 10 20.37 6.90 -5.36
C ALA A 10 20.82 8.14 -4.55
N ILE A 11 20.01 8.57 -3.58
CA ILE A 11 20.33 9.71 -2.70
C ILE A 11 21.51 9.35 -1.79
N ARG A 12 21.51 8.15 -1.20
CA ARG A 12 22.62 7.69 -0.33
C ARG A 12 23.93 7.51 -1.09
N ASN A 13 23.88 7.02 -2.32
CA ASN A 13 25.04 6.89 -3.20
C ASN A 13 25.63 8.23 -3.63
N ALA A 14 24.87 9.33 -3.47
CA ALA A 14 25.35 10.70 -3.69
C ALA A 14 25.84 11.36 -2.38
N ASP A 15 26.20 10.54 -1.37
CA ASP A 15 26.65 10.98 -0.03
C ASP A 15 25.65 11.87 0.73
N ALA A 16 24.36 11.79 0.38
CA ALA A 16 23.30 12.52 1.06
C ALA A 16 22.56 11.64 2.08
N LYS A 17 22.11 12.27 3.18
CA LYS A 17 21.35 11.60 4.24
C LYS A 17 19.86 11.59 3.92
N VAL A 18 19.27 10.40 3.89
CA VAL A 18 17.81 10.24 3.84
C VAL A 18 17.26 10.30 5.26
N LEU A 19 16.42 11.31 5.55
CA LEU A 19 15.79 11.47 6.86
C LEU A 19 14.50 10.63 7.02
N GLY A 20 13.87 10.29 5.90
CA GLY A 20 12.62 9.54 5.87
C GLY A 20 11.91 9.71 4.53
N MET A 21 10.76 9.07 4.39
CA MET A 21 9.90 9.14 3.22
C MET A 21 8.49 9.54 3.61
N LEU A 22 7.88 10.44 2.83
CA LEU A 22 6.47 10.78 2.94
C LEU A 22 5.72 10.29 1.70
N SER A 23 4.59 9.61 1.89
CA SER A 23 3.67 9.25 0.82
C SER A 23 2.29 9.85 1.09
N ILE A 24 1.60 10.26 0.03
CA ILE A 24 0.20 10.70 0.13
C ILE A 24 -0.70 9.51 0.49
N PHE A 25 -0.45 8.35 -0.12
CA PHE A 25 -1.31 7.18 0.01
C PHE A 25 -0.49 5.89 0.04
N THR A 26 -1.03 4.85 0.69
CA THR A 26 -0.44 3.50 0.68
C THR A 26 -1.51 2.41 0.71
N TYR A 27 -1.21 1.28 0.07
CA TYR A 27 -1.99 0.05 0.21
C TYR A 27 -1.61 -0.78 1.44
N SER A 28 -0.62 -0.31 2.22
CA SER A 28 -0.17 -0.94 3.47
C SER A 28 0.26 -2.40 3.33
N PHE A 29 0.78 -2.79 2.16
CA PHE A 29 1.30 -4.14 1.94
C PHE A 29 2.49 -4.43 2.85
N GLU A 30 2.49 -5.60 3.49
CA GLU A 30 3.54 -6.02 4.42
C GLU A 30 4.94 -6.07 3.76
N ILE A 31 5.01 -6.48 2.49
CA ILE A 31 6.27 -6.47 1.74
C ILE A 31 6.87 -5.06 1.63
N ALA A 32 6.04 -4.02 1.50
CA ALA A 32 6.53 -2.66 1.47
C ALA A 32 7.10 -2.27 2.84
N LYS A 33 6.37 -2.53 3.94
CA LYS A 33 6.80 -2.23 5.31
C LYS A 33 8.15 -2.91 5.63
N LYS A 34 8.28 -4.20 5.29
CA LYS A 34 9.51 -4.96 5.49
C LYS A 34 10.68 -4.33 4.75
N ASN A 35 10.50 -3.99 3.47
CA ASN A 35 11.57 -3.37 2.67
C ASN A 35 11.99 -1.99 3.20
N PHE A 36 11.06 -1.17 3.72
CA PHE A 36 11.41 0.11 4.36
C PHE A 36 12.21 -0.09 5.65
N ALA A 37 11.83 -1.07 6.48
CA ALA A 37 12.55 -1.42 7.70
C ALA A 37 13.96 -1.97 7.39
N GLU A 38 14.11 -2.84 6.41
CA GLU A 38 15.41 -3.38 5.97
C GLU A 38 16.37 -2.29 5.47
N LYS A 39 15.84 -1.20 4.90
CA LYS A 39 16.63 -0.07 4.43
C LYS A 39 16.87 1.00 5.50
N ASP A 40 16.38 0.81 6.72
CA ASP A 40 16.45 1.81 7.79
C ASP A 40 15.92 3.18 7.30
N VAL A 41 14.71 3.16 6.74
CA VAL A 41 14.00 4.36 6.26
C VAL A 41 12.64 4.41 6.91
N GLU A 42 12.43 5.43 7.74
CA GLU A 42 11.12 5.72 8.28
C GLU A 42 10.18 6.22 7.17
N ILE A 43 8.96 5.68 7.14
CA ILE A 43 7.93 6.07 6.16
C ILE A 43 6.68 6.59 6.86
N PHE A 44 6.23 7.76 6.41
CA PHE A 44 5.01 8.42 6.84
C PHE A 44 4.00 8.40 5.70
N THR A 45 2.73 8.18 6.01
CA THR A 45 1.66 8.17 5.01
C THR A 45 0.47 8.98 5.47
N LEU A 46 -0.05 9.86 4.59
CA LEU A 46 -1.22 10.69 4.93
C LEU A 46 -2.54 9.91 4.92
N ALA A 47 -2.63 8.88 4.08
CA ALA A 47 -3.80 8.01 3.98
C ALA A 47 -3.39 6.58 3.65
N ASP A 48 -4.24 5.63 4.04
CA ASP A 48 -4.08 4.22 3.71
C ASP A 48 -5.37 3.62 3.13
N TYR A 49 -5.22 2.48 2.47
CA TYR A 49 -6.32 1.79 1.80
C TYR A 49 -7.41 1.30 2.75
N GLU A 50 -7.07 0.92 3.99
CA GLU A 50 -8.06 0.46 4.95
C GLU A 50 -8.99 1.62 5.33
N GLN A 51 -8.43 2.78 5.65
CA GLN A 51 -9.22 3.98 5.95
C GLN A 51 -10.05 4.41 4.75
N LEU A 52 -9.52 4.29 3.53
CA LEU A 52 -10.23 4.61 2.30
C LEU A 52 -11.51 3.76 2.13
N ILE A 53 -11.42 2.44 2.22
CA ILE A 53 -12.58 1.55 2.01
C ILE A 53 -13.59 1.67 3.15
N ARG A 54 -13.14 1.88 4.40
CA ARG A 54 -14.03 2.16 5.53
C ARG A 54 -14.78 3.49 5.34
N TYR A 55 -14.10 4.52 4.86
CA TYR A 55 -14.73 5.81 4.54
C TYR A 55 -15.72 5.69 3.36
N ALA A 56 -15.38 4.92 2.34
CA ALA A 56 -16.26 4.66 1.20
C ALA A 56 -17.55 3.95 1.65
N LEU A 57 -17.46 2.97 2.55
CA LEU A 57 -18.63 2.32 3.14
C LEU A 57 -19.48 3.33 3.94
N LYS A 58 -18.84 4.10 4.83
CA LYS A 58 -19.50 5.11 5.67
C LYS A 58 -20.24 6.17 4.86
N THR A 59 -19.73 6.48 3.66
CA THR A 59 -20.31 7.50 2.75
C THR A 59 -21.21 6.90 1.67
N ASN A 60 -21.61 5.63 1.82
CA ASN A 60 -22.47 4.90 0.88
C ASN A 60 -21.93 4.92 -0.56
N LYS A 61 -20.61 4.98 -0.74
CA LYS A 61 -19.94 4.85 -2.05
C LYS A 61 -19.76 3.39 -2.46
N ILE A 62 -19.74 2.50 -1.47
CA ILE A 62 -19.73 1.04 -1.64
C ILE A 62 -20.71 0.42 -0.65
N THR A 63 -21.15 -0.79 -0.94
CA THR A 63 -21.96 -1.65 -0.08
C THR A 63 -21.07 -2.56 0.78
N ASN A 64 -21.64 -3.18 1.81
CA ASN A 64 -20.92 -4.21 2.60
C ASN A 64 -20.42 -5.36 1.72
N LYS A 65 -21.20 -5.77 0.71
CA LYS A 65 -20.80 -6.83 -0.23
C LYS A 65 -19.59 -6.42 -1.07
N GLU A 66 -19.53 -5.16 -1.51
CA GLU A 66 -18.35 -4.64 -2.22
C GLU A 66 -17.16 -4.46 -1.29
N LEU A 67 -17.38 -4.10 -0.02
CA LEU A 67 -16.31 -4.08 0.99
C LEU A 67 -15.67 -5.47 1.15
N GLU A 68 -16.46 -6.52 1.32
CA GLU A 68 -15.95 -7.90 1.41
C GLU A 68 -15.13 -8.29 0.17
N LEU A 69 -15.58 -7.91 -1.02
CA LEU A 69 -14.84 -8.16 -2.26
C LEU A 69 -13.51 -7.41 -2.31
N LEU A 70 -13.48 -6.15 -1.87
CA LEU A 70 -12.27 -5.33 -1.80
C LEU A 70 -11.28 -5.86 -0.74
N GLU A 71 -11.78 -6.37 0.39
CA GLU A 71 -10.97 -7.03 1.40
C GLU A 71 -10.36 -8.34 0.89
N GLN A 72 -11.13 -9.15 0.16
CA GLN A 72 -10.63 -10.36 -0.50
C GLN A 72 -9.56 -10.04 -1.55
N TRP A 73 -9.81 -9.03 -2.39
CA TRP A 73 -8.83 -8.54 -3.35
C TRP A 73 -7.52 -8.15 -2.67
N ARG A 74 -7.58 -7.50 -1.50
CA ARG A 74 -6.39 -7.07 -0.76
C ARG A 74 -5.52 -8.23 -0.28
N ILE A 75 -6.12 -9.38 0.03
CA ILE A 75 -5.41 -10.57 0.53
C ILE A 75 -4.56 -11.20 -0.58
N ASP A 76 -5.15 -11.36 -1.77
CA ASP A 76 -4.49 -11.98 -2.90
C ASP A 76 -4.90 -11.30 -4.23
N PRO A 77 -4.35 -10.09 -4.49
CA PRO A 77 -4.75 -9.30 -5.65
C PRO A 77 -4.32 -9.95 -6.97
N GLU A 78 -3.30 -10.79 -6.96
CA GLU A 78 -2.80 -11.50 -8.15
C GLU A 78 -3.77 -12.60 -8.57
N ASN A 79 -4.32 -13.38 -7.62
CA ASN A 79 -5.26 -14.45 -7.93
C ASN A 79 -6.74 -14.03 -7.88
N TRP A 80 -7.07 -12.81 -7.43
CA TRP A 80 -8.45 -12.36 -7.28
C TRP A 80 -9.30 -12.48 -8.56
N GLY A 81 -8.73 -12.16 -9.73
CA GLY A 81 -9.45 -12.27 -11.01
C GLY A 81 -9.84 -13.71 -11.39
N SER A 82 -9.08 -14.70 -10.93
CA SER A 82 -9.35 -16.12 -11.19
C SER A 82 -10.60 -16.64 -10.47
N LEU A 83 -11.01 -15.99 -9.37
CA LEU A 83 -12.25 -16.30 -8.64
C LEU A 83 -13.51 -16.08 -9.48
N PHE A 84 -13.42 -15.26 -10.53
CA PHE A 84 -14.51 -14.95 -11.45
C PHE A 84 -14.36 -15.63 -12.82
N ALA A 85 -13.17 -16.13 -13.16
CA ALA A 85 -12.89 -16.79 -14.44
C ALA A 85 -13.51 -18.19 -14.58
N ASN A 86 -14.00 -18.77 -13.47
CA ASN A 86 -14.64 -20.09 -13.43
C ASN A 86 -16.13 -20.04 -13.04
N LYS A 87 -16.81 -18.91 -13.30
CA LYS A 87 -18.26 -18.78 -13.18
C LYS A 87 -18.93 -18.60 -14.54
#